data_AF-A0A822G0W8-F1
#
_entry.id   AF-A0A822G0W8-F1
#
_cell.length_a   1.000
_cell.length_b   1.000
_cell.length_c   1.000
_cell.angle_alpha   90.00
_cell.angle_beta   90.00
_cell.angle_gamma   90.00
#
_symmetry.space_group_name_H-M   'P 1'
#
loop_
_entity.id
_entity.type
_entity.pdbx_description
1 polymer ?
#
loop_
_entity_poly.entity_id
_entity_poly.type
_entity_poly.pdbx_seq_one_letter_code
_entity_poly.pdbx_strand_id
1 'polypeptide(L)' 'MYSLFYPTGIVVYSLGNVYISSHYCHWIMKWAPNVINATLIAGSSTGALDIDSQSL' A
#
# COMPACT_ATOMS: atom_id res chain seq x y z
N MET A 1 13.05 0.25 -6.00
CA MET A 1 11.97 -0.68 -6.39
C MET A 1 11.51 -1.39 -5.12
N TYR A 2 10.24 -1.27 -4.73
CA TYR A 2 9.71 -1.96 -3.53
C TYR A 2 9.24 -3.36 -3.91
N SER A 3 9.53 -4.37 -3.08
CA SER A 3 9.18 -5.78 -3.31
C SER A 3 8.27 -6.29 -2.20
N LEU A 4 7.32 -7.17 -2.56
CA LEU A 4 6.44 -7.87 -1.62
C LEU A 4 7.14 -9.14 -1.15
N PHE A 5 7.51 -9.20 0.14
CA PHE A 5 8.12 -10.38 0.72
C PHE A 5 7.12 -11.07 1.64
N TYR A 6 6.59 -12.19 1.13
CA TYR A 6 5.53 -12.97 1.78
C TYR A 6 4.27 -12.13 2.01
N PRO A 7 3.52 -11.81 0.93
CA PRO A 7 2.29 -11.05 1.06
C PRO A 7 1.24 -11.86 1.84
N THR A 8 0.67 -11.26 2.88
CA THR A 8 -0.24 -11.96 3.81
C THR A 8 -1.67 -11.45 3.77
N GLY A 9 -1.91 -10.27 3.21
CA GLY A 9 -3.22 -9.65 3.18
C GLY A 9 -3.37 -8.74 1.96
N ILE A 10 -4.59 -8.72 1.41
CA ILE A 10 -4.99 -7.86 0.30
C ILE A 10 -6.37 -7.26 0.61
N VAL A 11 -6.52 -5.97 0.34
CA VAL A 11 -7.83 -5.30 0.34
C VAL A 11 -7.95 -4.43 -0.91
N VAL A 12 -9.16 -4.39 -1.46
CA VAL A 12 -9.50 -3.51 -2.59
C VAL A 12 -10.60 -2.58 -2.13
N TYR A 13 -10.40 -1.27 -2.26
CA TYR A 13 -11.42 -0.28 -1.91
C TYR A 13 -12.37 -0.01 -3.08
N SER A 14 -13.48 0.68 -2.81
CA SER A 14 -14.55 0.94 -3.78
C SER A 14 -14.13 1.72 -5.03
N LEU A 15 -13.04 2.51 -4.98
CA LEU A 15 -12.52 3.19 -6.18
C LEU A 15 -11.33 2.46 -6.84
N GLY A 16 -11.03 1.21 -6.43
CA GLY A 16 -10.14 0.29 -7.17
C GLY A 16 -8.64 0.28 -6.81
N ASN A 17 -8.24 0.94 -5.73
CA ASN A 17 -6.91 0.91 -5.10
C ASN A 17 -6.79 -0.44 -4.40
N VAL A 18 -5.61 -1.01 -4.52
CA VAL A 18 -5.24 -2.27 -3.90
C VAL A 18 -4.22 -1.99 -2.82
N TYR A 19 -4.46 -2.51 -1.63
CA TYR A 19 -3.52 -2.45 -0.51
C TYR A 19 -3.03 -3.85 -0.22
N ILE A 20 -1.72 -4.02 -0.07
CA ILE A 20 -1.09 -5.31 0.19
C ILE A 20 -0.12 -5.18 1.36
N SER A 21 -0.23 -6.10 2.33
CA SER A 21 0.72 -6.21 3.44
C SER A 21 1.86 -7.18 3.11
N SER A 22 3.11 -6.75 3.33
CA SER A 22 4.32 -7.55 3.24
C SER A 22 4.75 -7.98 4.64
N HIS A 23 4.71 -9.28 4.95
CA HIS A 23 4.99 -9.77 6.30
C HIS A 23 6.43 -9.50 6.73
N TYR A 24 7.41 -9.83 5.88
CA TYR A 24 8.82 -9.69 6.27
C TYR A 24 9.33 -8.25 6.23
N CYS A 25 8.74 -7.39 5.40
CA CYS A 25 9.12 -5.98 5.37
C CYS A 25 8.36 -5.16 6.40
N HIS A 26 7.34 -5.72 7.05
CA HIS A 26 6.41 -4.97 7.91
C HIS A 26 5.82 -3.74 7.20
N TRP A 27 5.59 -3.86 5.89
CA TRP A 27 5.16 -2.78 5.01
C TRP A 27 3.72 -2.96 4.57
N ILE A 28 3.03 -1.83 4.36
CA ILE A 28 1.77 -1.78 3.62
C ILE A 28 2.00 -0.92 2.37
N MET A 29 1.69 -1.48 1.22
CA MET A 29 1.82 -0.80 -0.07
C MET A 29 0.46 -0.62 -0.74
N LYS A 30 0.29 0.52 -1.40
CA LYS A 30 -0.90 0.92 -2.17
C LYS A 30 -0.58 0.95 -3.66
N TRP A 31 -1.47 0.38 -4.46
CA TRP A 31 -1.52 0.54 -5.91
C TRP A 31 -2.81 1.25 -6.28
N ALA A 32 -2.69 2.41 -6.93
CA ALA A 32 -3.84 3.08 -7.51
C ALA A 32 -4.20 2.47 -8.88
N PRO A 33 -5.46 2.61 -9.34
CA PRO A 33 -5.85 2.19 -10.67
C PRO A 33 -4.91 2.77 -11.74
N ASN A 34 -4.52 1.94 -12.70
CA ASN A 34 -3.66 2.32 -13.83
C ASN A 34 -2.21 2.71 -13.47
N VAL A 35 -1.77 2.50 -12.22
CA VAL A 35 -0.38 2.74 -11.81
C VAL A 35 0.37 1.41 -11.72
N ILE A 36 1.58 1.37 -12.28
CA ILE A 36 2.45 0.18 -12.27
C ILE A 36 3.19 0.05 -10.92
N ASN A 37 3.58 1.18 -10.33
CA ASN A 37 4.40 1.24 -9.13
C ASN A 37 3.57 1.41 -7.85
N ALA A 38 3.93 0.69 -6.81
CA ALA A 38 3.36 0.85 -5.49
C ALA A 38 3.88 2.10 -4.78
N THR A 39 3.03 2.66 -3.92
CA THR A 39 3.43 3.62 -2.88
C THR A 39 3.48 2.91 -1.54
N LEU A 40 4.61 3.03 -0.82
CA LEU A 40 4.69 2.58 0.56
C LEU A 40 3.89 3.56 1.43
N ILE A 41 2.90 3.08 2.18
CA ILE A 41 2.00 3.92 2.99
C ILE A 41 2.10 3.63 4.50
N ALA A 42 2.74 2.53 4.90
CA ALA A 42 3.02 2.24 6.30
C ALA A 42 4.24 1.32 6.43
N GLY A 43 4.94 1.40 7.57
CA GLY A 43 6.08 0.53 7.90
C GLY A 43 7.46 1.07 7.51
N SER A 44 7.56 2.32 7.06
CA SER A 44 8.83 3.04 6.94
C SER A 44 9.10 3.89 8.18
N SER A 45 10.38 4.11 8.51
CA SER A 45 10.82 5.06 9.54
C SER A 45 10.38 6.50 9.26
N THR A 46 10.12 6.85 8.00
CA THR A 46 9.64 8.17 7.59
C THR A 46 8.13 8.32 7.59
N GLY A 47 7.35 7.24 7.75
CA GLY A 47 5.88 7.27 7.77
C GLY A 47 5.27 8.01 6.57
N ALA A 48 4.93 7.31 5.50
CA ALA A 48 4.20 7.95 4.40
C ALA A 48 2.74 8.14 4.81
N LEU A 49 2.34 9.38 5.07
CA LEU A 49 0.93 9.72 5.24
C LEU A 49 0.23 9.58 3.88
N ASP A 50 -0.47 8.47 3.65
CA ASP A 50 -1.51 8.42 2.61
C ASP A 50 -2.75 9.09 3.20
N ILE A 51 -2.78 10.43 3.17
CA ILE A 51 -4.04 11.15 3.31
C ILE A 51 -4.78 10.87 2.00
N ASP A 52 -5.58 9.80 1.99
CA ASP A 52 -6.62 9.65 0.99
C ASP A 52 -7.52 10.88 1.14
N SER A 53 -7.44 11.80 0.19
CA SER A 53 -8.22 13.05 0.14
C SER A 53 -9.73 12.82 -0.03
N GLN A 54 -10.20 11.61 0.29
CA GLN A 54 -11.57 11.12 0.18
C GLN A 54 -12.07 10.47 1.48
N SER A 55 -11.29 10.50 2.57
CA SER A 55 -11.78 10.09 3.89
C SER A 55 -12.65 11.21 4.50
N LEU A 56 -13.94 11.18 4.12
CA LEU A 56 -15.04 11.81 4.87
C LEU A 56 -15.35 11.01 6.14
#